data_AF-A0AAU0VXK4-F1
#
_entry.id   AF-A0AAU0VXK4-F1
#
_cell.length_a   1.000
_cell.length_b   1.000
_cell.length_c   1.000
_cell.angle_alpha   90.00
_cell.angle_beta   90.00
_cell.angle_gamma   90.00
#
_symmetry.space_group_name_H-M   'P 1'
#
loop_
_entity.id
_entity.type
_entity.pdbx_description
1 polymer ?
#
loop_
_entity_poly.entity_id
_entity_poly.type
_entity_poly.pdbx_seq_one_letter_code
_entity_poly.pdbx_strand_id
1 'polypeptide(L)'
;MGRRATKKTAAPKATRERRPARRLQGVDPRVLAGQLYELHARAERSGDQGYLERWPGDGETHGVLLFTQVHADRLKGEAYEQAALLRVTLAEWLRQQADPLQLRALDDARGAGVRWDQVALALQYIGADGEPNPSSAFNRHASLKVAVHGGPEDRRQPHVARIIEARVVKEELERRERERAEDARYPAMDAAARALLAHFQDGEILGDPDDDFWWDELADVVDDRRDASERANLVVYVRGAVHETYAYARRTGQDPATSAQANAALEAAAALVDPGGAGG
;
A
#
# COMPACT_ATOMS: atom_id res chain seq x y z
N MET A 1 39.25 56.39 -3.55
CA MET A 1 38.98 55.16 -4.33
C MET A 1 39.19 53.93 -3.44
N GLY A 2 38.12 53.42 -2.82
CA GLY A 2 38.20 52.28 -1.89
C GLY A 2 38.12 50.95 -2.64
N ARG A 3 39.17 50.11 -2.52
CA ARG A 3 39.22 48.77 -3.12
C ARG A 3 38.17 47.87 -2.44
N ARG A 4 37.13 47.46 -3.17
CA ARG A 4 36.20 46.41 -2.76
C ARG A 4 36.95 45.08 -2.67
N ALA A 5 37.08 44.54 -1.46
CA ALA A 5 37.56 43.18 -1.25
C ALA A 5 36.54 42.20 -1.86
N THR A 6 36.97 41.43 -2.84
CA THR A 6 36.21 40.32 -3.41
C THR A 6 36.11 39.21 -2.36
N LYS A 7 34.90 38.95 -1.85
CA LYS A 7 34.61 37.79 -1.01
C LYS A 7 34.94 36.54 -1.83
N LYS A 8 36.00 35.81 -1.45
CA LYS A 8 36.29 34.47 -1.96
C LYS A 8 35.13 33.56 -1.57
N THR A 9 34.36 33.11 -2.57
CA THR A 9 33.35 32.07 -2.41
C THR A 9 34.06 30.79 -1.96
N ALA A 10 33.73 30.31 -0.77
CA ALA A 10 34.26 29.04 -0.29
C ALA A 10 33.86 27.92 -1.27
N ALA A 11 34.78 26.99 -1.54
CA ALA A 11 34.51 25.84 -2.38
C ALA A 11 33.30 25.06 -1.83
N PRO A 12 32.40 24.56 -2.70
CA PRO A 12 31.24 23.79 -2.26
C PRO A 12 31.74 22.59 -1.46
N LYS A 13 31.34 22.53 -0.18
CA LYS A 13 31.60 21.35 0.67
C LYS A 13 31.08 20.13 -0.05
N ALA A 14 31.93 19.11 -0.19
CA ALA A 14 31.55 17.82 -0.76
C ALA A 14 30.19 17.39 -0.20
N THR A 15 29.20 17.29 -1.07
CA THR A 15 27.88 16.77 -0.75
C THR A 15 28.07 15.34 -0.28
N ARG A 16 28.15 15.15 1.04
CA ARG A 16 28.17 13.86 1.72
C ARG A 16 27.18 12.93 1.00
N GLU A 17 27.64 11.81 0.46
CA GLU A 17 26.78 10.86 -0.26
C GLU A 17 25.55 10.54 0.60
N ARG A 18 24.37 10.94 0.12
CA ARG A 18 23.12 10.89 0.90
C ARG A 18 22.35 9.63 0.55
N ARG A 19 21.96 8.92 1.61
CA ARG A 19 21.52 7.52 1.59
C ARG A 19 20.06 7.36 1.11
N PRO A 20 19.72 6.25 0.45
CA PRO A 20 18.36 5.90 0.06
C PRO A 20 17.45 5.72 1.28
N ALA A 21 16.14 5.74 1.06
CA ALA A 21 15.16 5.41 2.09
C ALA A 21 15.26 3.92 2.47
N ARG A 22 15.94 3.62 3.58
CA ARG A 22 15.94 2.26 4.15
C ARG A 22 14.54 1.97 4.73
N ARG A 23 13.90 0.93 4.23
CA ARG A 23 12.69 0.32 4.82
C ARG A 23 13.07 -1.03 5.40
N LEU A 24 12.56 -1.35 6.59
CA LEU A 24 12.68 -2.70 7.11
C LEU A 24 11.64 -3.55 6.37
N GLN A 25 12.09 -4.56 5.63
CA GLN A 25 11.21 -5.50 4.93
C GLN A 25 11.22 -6.85 5.65
N GLY A 26 10.06 -7.50 5.73
CA GLY A 26 9.92 -8.84 6.31
C GLY A 26 10.17 -8.93 7.82
N VAL A 27 10.14 -7.80 8.54
CA VAL A 27 10.35 -7.77 9.99
C VAL A 27 9.00 -7.84 10.71
N ASP A 28 8.79 -8.90 11.48
CA ASP A 28 7.68 -9.01 12.43
C ASP A 28 8.11 -8.50 13.82
N PRO A 29 7.53 -7.40 14.33
CA PRO A 29 7.87 -6.86 15.65
C PRO A 29 7.55 -7.82 16.80
N ARG A 30 6.59 -8.74 16.63
CA ARG A 30 6.25 -9.75 17.64
C ARG A 30 7.34 -10.79 17.77
N VAL A 31 7.92 -11.20 16.65
CA VAL A 31 9.08 -12.10 16.63
C VAL A 31 10.28 -11.44 17.31
N LEU A 32 10.54 -10.16 17.04
CA LEU A 32 11.60 -9.41 17.72
C LEU A 32 11.35 -9.30 19.23
N ALA A 33 10.10 -9.03 19.64
CA ALA A 33 9.71 -8.97 21.04
C ALA A 33 9.90 -10.32 21.76
N GLY A 34 9.44 -11.43 21.15
CA GLY A 34 9.63 -12.77 21.70
C GLY A 34 11.11 -13.17 21.82
N GLN A 35 11.95 -12.78 20.84
CA GLN A 35 13.40 -12.99 20.94
C GLN A 35 14.04 -12.20 22.08
N LEU A 36 13.61 -10.95 22.29
CA LEU A 36 14.04 -10.15 23.43
C LEU A 36 13.60 -10.78 24.75
N TYR A 37 12.35 -11.25 24.84
CA TYR A 37 11.85 -11.98 26.01
C TYR A 37 12.73 -13.19 26.32
N GLU A 38 13.04 -14.02 25.33
CA GLU A 38 13.85 -15.23 25.52
C GLU A 38 15.26 -14.94 26.06
N LEU A 39 15.90 -13.86 25.59
CA LEU A 39 17.21 -13.43 26.11
C LEU A 39 17.11 -13.04 27.58
N HIS A 40 16.09 -12.27 27.95
CA HIS A 40 15.86 -11.86 29.33
C HIS A 40 15.43 -13.03 30.23
N ALA A 41 14.63 -13.97 29.73
CA ALA A 41 14.19 -15.16 30.46
C ALA A 41 15.37 -16.09 30.78
N ARG A 42 16.32 -16.23 29.85
CA ARG A 42 17.57 -16.97 30.12
C ARG A 42 18.41 -16.28 31.19
N ALA A 43 18.52 -14.96 31.14
CA ALA A 43 19.26 -14.19 32.13
C ALA A 43 18.62 -14.28 33.52
N GLU A 44 17.29 -14.18 33.62
CA GLU A 44 16.54 -14.32 34.87
C GLU A 44 16.73 -15.71 35.51
N ARG A 45 16.69 -16.78 34.70
CA ARG A 45 16.99 -18.14 35.18
C ARG A 45 18.40 -18.29 35.77
N SER A 46 19.33 -17.42 35.38
CA SER A 46 20.73 -17.44 35.83
C SER A 46 21.07 -16.42 36.92
N GLY A 47 20.12 -15.60 37.36
CA GLY A 47 20.40 -14.42 38.19
C GLY A 47 19.21 -13.91 39.00
N ASP A 48 19.06 -12.59 39.03
CA ASP A 48 18.02 -11.87 39.78
C ASP A 48 16.62 -12.17 39.23
N GLN A 49 15.72 -12.66 40.09
CA GLN A 49 14.42 -13.20 39.71
C GLN A 49 13.30 -12.17 39.87
N GLY A 50 12.28 -12.27 39.02
CA GLY A 50 10.99 -11.57 39.18
C GLY A 50 10.86 -10.25 38.43
N TYR A 51 11.88 -9.82 37.66
CA TYR A 51 11.76 -8.57 36.88
C TYR A 51 10.92 -8.78 35.60
N LEU A 52 10.84 -10.02 35.10
CA LEU A 52 9.99 -10.37 33.95
C LEU A 52 8.50 -10.41 34.27
N GLU A 53 8.08 -10.39 35.54
CA GLU A 53 6.66 -10.28 35.91
C GLU A 53 6.01 -9.01 35.35
N ARG A 54 6.82 -7.98 35.06
CA ARG A 54 6.39 -6.72 34.43
C ARG A 54 6.60 -6.70 32.92
N TRP A 55 6.81 -7.86 32.28
CA TRP A 55 6.96 -7.92 30.83
C TRP A 55 5.67 -7.39 30.15
N PRO A 56 5.78 -6.38 29.26
CA PRO A 56 4.61 -5.76 28.62
C PRO A 56 3.80 -6.69 27.70
N GLY A 57 4.38 -7.83 27.31
CA GLY A 57 3.81 -8.76 26.35
C GLY A 57 4.20 -8.44 24.91
N ASP A 58 4.23 -9.47 24.06
CA ASP A 58 4.82 -9.39 22.72
C ASP A 58 4.01 -8.53 21.74
N GLY A 59 2.75 -8.22 22.09
CA GLY A 59 1.89 -7.29 21.36
C GLY A 59 2.18 -5.81 21.65
N GLU A 60 2.84 -5.49 22.76
CA GLU A 60 3.11 -4.09 23.17
C GLU A 60 4.53 -3.67 22.79
N THR A 61 4.79 -3.55 21.48
CA THR A 61 6.14 -3.33 20.92
C THR A 61 6.89 -2.13 21.52
N HIS A 62 6.19 -1.03 21.80
CA HIS A 62 6.78 0.15 22.45
C HIS A 62 7.14 -0.14 23.91
N GLY A 63 6.24 -0.77 24.66
CA GLY A 63 6.50 -1.21 26.04
C GLY A 63 7.70 -2.15 26.10
N VAL A 64 7.78 -3.13 25.20
CA VAL A 64 8.92 -4.06 25.10
C VAL A 64 10.24 -3.33 24.86
N LEU A 65 10.28 -2.35 23.95
CA LEU A 65 11.49 -1.56 23.71
C LEU A 65 11.92 -0.80 24.97
N LEU A 66 11.00 -0.16 25.67
CA LEU A 66 11.30 0.57 26.90
C LEU A 66 11.78 -0.37 28.01
N PHE A 67 11.07 -1.48 28.23
CA PHE A 67 11.43 -2.48 29.25
C PHE A 67 12.86 -2.99 29.03
N THR A 68 13.18 -3.39 27.81
CA THR A 68 14.50 -3.96 27.46
C THR A 68 15.62 -2.91 27.43
N GLN A 69 15.29 -1.63 27.32
CA GLN A 69 16.25 -0.53 27.52
C GLN A 69 16.54 -0.32 29.01
N VAL A 70 15.51 -0.29 29.85
CA VAL A 70 15.63 -0.11 31.30
C VAL A 70 16.40 -1.27 31.94
N HIS A 71 16.16 -2.50 31.49
CA HIS A 71 16.77 -3.72 32.04
C HIS A 71 17.97 -4.23 31.23
N ALA A 72 18.59 -3.38 30.42
CA ALA A 72 19.69 -3.77 29.54
C ALA A 72 20.90 -4.35 30.30
N ASP A 73 21.15 -3.87 31.51
CA ASP A 73 22.23 -4.28 32.42
C ASP A 73 22.08 -5.73 32.92
N ARG A 74 20.90 -6.33 32.76
CA ARG A 74 20.62 -7.72 33.13
C ARG A 74 21.21 -8.74 32.15
N LEU A 75 21.56 -8.29 30.94
CA LEU A 75 22.22 -9.12 29.92
C LEU A 75 23.73 -8.86 29.92
N LYS A 76 24.53 -9.88 29.60
CA LYS A 76 25.99 -9.78 29.50
C LYS A 76 26.50 -10.52 28.26
N GLY A 77 27.68 -10.12 27.78
CA GLY A 77 28.35 -10.75 26.64
C GLY A 77 27.47 -10.78 25.38
N GLU A 78 27.47 -11.91 24.68
CA GLU A 78 26.74 -12.10 23.42
C GLU A 78 25.23 -11.81 23.54
N ALA A 79 24.60 -12.15 24.68
CA ALA A 79 23.18 -11.89 24.90
C ALA A 79 22.88 -10.38 24.92
N TYR A 80 23.78 -9.57 25.49
CA TYR A 80 23.64 -8.11 25.49
C TYR A 80 23.79 -7.53 24.08
N GLU A 81 24.77 -8.03 23.32
CA GLU A 81 25.01 -7.61 21.93
C GLU A 81 23.82 -7.94 21.04
N GLN A 82 23.29 -9.15 21.13
CA GLN A 82 22.11 -9.58 20.39
C GLN A 82 20.88 -8.73 20.76
N ALA A 83 20.62 -8.51 22.06
CA ALA A 83 19.52 -7.66 22.49
C ALA A 83 19.68 -6.20 22.07
N ALA A 84 20.90 -5.67 21.98
CA ALA A 84 21.15 -4.33 21.44
C ALA A 84 20.74 -4.21 19.97
N LEU A 85 21.10 -5.19 19.12
CA LEU A 85 20.71 -5.21 17.71
C LEU A 85 19.19 -5.37 17.53
N LEU A 86 18.56 -6.24 18.33
CA LEU A 86 17.10 -6.39 18.33
C LEU A 86 16.39 -5.09 18.72
N ARG A 87 16.87 -4.39 19.76
CA ARG A 87 16.33 -3.08 20.16
C ARG A 87 16.49 -2.02 19.08
N VAL A 88 17.63 -1.97 18.39
CA VAL A 88 17.84 -1.05 17.24
C VAL A 88 16.84 -1.34 16.13
N THR A 89 16.62 -2.63 15.82
CA THR A 89 15.69 -3.04 14.76
C THR A 89 14.24 -2.70 15.15
N LEU A 90 13.87 -2.96 16.40
CA LEU A 90 12.55 -2.64 16.94
C LEU A 90 12.28 -1.13 16.98
N ALA A 91 13.29 -0.33 17.37
CA ALA A 91 13.21 1.13 17.37
C ALA A 91 13.05 1.69 15.95
N GLU A 92 13.79 1.14 14.98
CA GLU A 92 13.66 1.54 13.58
C GLU A 92 12.29 1.14 13.00
N TRP A 93 11.75 -0.02 13.38
CA TRP A 93 10.40 -0.42 13.01
C TRP A 93 9.35 0.55 13.57
N LEU A 94 9.42 0.89 14.86
CA LEU A 94 8.52 1.88 15.49
C LEU A 94 8.62 3.25 14.81
N ARG A 95 9.83 3.69 14.46
CA ARG A 95 10.05 4.92 13.69
C ARG A 95 9.33 4.89 12.34
N GLN A 96 9.39 3.76 11.63
CA GLN A 96 8.71 3.60 10.33
C GLN A 96 7.19 3.60 10.46
N GLN A 97 6.62 3.11 11.58
CA GLN A 97 5.18 3.23 11.85
C GLN A 97 4.77 4.67 12.21
N ALA A 98 5.65 5.42 12.88
CA ALA A 98 5.38 6.80 13.27
C ALA A 98 5.49 7.79 12.10
N ASP A 99 6.35 7.52 11.11
CA ASP A 99 6.59 8.42 9.96
C ASP A 99 5.27 8.76 9.19
N PRO A 100 4.39 7.81 8.82
CA PRO A 100 3.09 8.10 8.20
C PRO A 100 2.15 8.94 9.07
N LEU A 101 2.10 8.66 10.37
CA LEU A 101 1.26 9.41 11.32
C LEU A 101 1.72 10.86 11.43
N GLN A 102 3.03 11.06 11.53
CA GLN A 102 3.61 12.39 11.58
C GLN A 102 3.43 13.14 10.25
N LEU A 103 3.55 12.46 9.11
CA LEU A 103 3.27 13.07 7.80
C LEU A 103 1.83 13.57 7.74
N ARG A 104 0.85 12.73 8.10
CA ARG A 104 -0.57 13.10 8.13
C ARG A 104 -0.84 14.29 9.05
N ALA A 105 -0.29 14.28 10.27
CA ALA A 105 -0.45 15.39 11.20
C ALA A 105 0.13 16.71 10.65
N LEU A 106 1.24 16.64 9.91
CA LEU A 106 1.81 17.81 9.23
C LEU A 106 0.94 18.26 8.06
N ASP A 107 0.43 17.35 7.23
CA ASP A 107 -0.48 17.69 6.14
C ASP A 107 -1.78 18.32 6.67
N ASP A 108 -2.36 17.78 7.76
CA ASP A 108 -3.54 18.34 8.44
C ASP A 108 -3.27 19.76 8.97
N ALA A 109 -2.12 19.96 9.65
CA ALA A 109 -1.72 21.29 10.13
C ALA A 109 -1.57 22.29 8.97
N ARG A 110 -0.98 21.85 7.85
CA ARG A 110 -0.83 22.70 6.65
C ARG A 110 -2.16 22.99 5.97
N GLY A 111 -3.07 22.02 5.91
CA GLY A 111 -4.43 22.19 5.42
C GLY A 111 -5.25 23.18 6.27
N ALA A 112 -5.02 23.19 7.58
CA ALA A 112 -5.60 24.17 8.50
C ALA A 112 -4.92 25.57 8.46
N GLY A 113 -3.93 25.77 7.59
CA GLY A 113 -3.25 27.06 7.42
C GLY A 113 -2.16 27.36 8.46
N VAL A 114 -1.75 26.39 9.30
CA VAL A 114 -0.68 26.57 10.30
C VAL A 114 0.64 26.92 9.61
N ARG A 115 1.31 27.99 10.05
CA ARG A 115 2.55 28.46 9.43
C ARG A 115 3.75 27.57 9.79
N TRP A 116 4.77 27.56 8.93
CA TRP A 116 5.96 26.73 9.14
C TRP A 116 6.80 27.07 10.37
N ASP A 117 6.78 28.31 10.84
CA ASP A 117 7.42 28.71 12.09
C ASP A 117 6.73 28.08 13.32
N GLN A 118 5.38 28.00 13.30
CA GLN A 118 4.62 27.33 14.36
C GLN A 118 4.87 25.82 14.35
N VAL A 119 4.93 25.21 13.16
CA VAL A 119 5.32 23.80 13.01
C VAL A 119 6.77 23.59 13.50
N ALA A 120 7.69 24.49 13.18
CA ALA A 120 9.07 24.41 13.65
C ALA A 120 9.17 24.45 15.17
N LEU A 121 8.38 25.30 15.85
CA LEU A 121 8.27 25.30 17.30
C LEU A 121 7.75 23.98 17.85
N ALA A 122 6.67 23.43 17.29
CA ALA A 122 6.09 22.16 17.72
C ALA A 122 7.08 20.98 17.55
N LEU A 123 7.89 21.00 16.49
CA LEU A 123 8.94 20.00 16.23
C LEU A 123 10.28 20.31 16.92
N GLN A 124 10.34 21.39 17.69
CA GLN A 124 11.57 21.88 18.34
C GLN A 124 12.74 22.13 17.38
N TYR A 125 12.44 22.51 16.13
CA TYR A 125 13.44 23.00 15.19
C TYR A 125 13.75 24.46 15.48
N ILE A 126 14.60 24.68 16.47
CA ILE A 126 15.01 25.99 16.96
C ILE A 126 16.46 26.27 16.55
N GLY A 127 16.74 27.50 16.14
CA GLY A 127 18.08 27.98 15.82
C GLY A 127 18.95 28.22 17.05
N ALA A 128 20.23 28.54 16.84
CA ALA A 128 21.16 28.86 17.93
C ALA A 128 20.78 30.18 18.65
N ASP A 129 19.98 31.02 17.99
CA ASP A 129 19.40 32.27 18.48
C ASP A 129 18.09 32.07 19.25
N GLY A 130 17.59 30.83 19.38
CA GLY A 130 16.31 30.55 20.03
C GLY A 130 15.09 30.77 19.13
N GLU A 131 15.29 31.19 17.87
CA GLU A 131 14.20 31.44 16.94
C GLU A 131 13.77 30.16 16.20
N PRO A 132 12.49 30.05 15.79
CA PRO A 132 12.03 28.92 14.99
C PRO A 132 12.78 28.84 13.67
N ASN A 133 13.03 27.62 13.20
CA ASN A 133 13.61 27.34 11.88
C ASN A 133 12.57 26.70 10.94
N PRO A 134 11.74 27.52 10.25
CA PRO A 134 10.74 27.05 9.28
C PRO A 134 11.30 26.12 8.20
N SER A 135 12.54 26.38 7.75
CA SER A 135 13.19 25.59 6.69
C SER A 135 13.41 24.15 7.12
N SER A 136 13.75 23.91 8.40
CA SER A 136 13.92 22.57 8.95
C SER A 136 12.59 21.82 9.05
N ALA A 137 11.51 22.49 9.45
CA ALA A 137 10.17 21.92 9.46
C ALA A 137 9.69 21.53 8.05
N PHE A 138 9.87 22.42 7.08
CA PHE A 138 9.57 22.14 5.68
C PHE A 138 10.40 20.95 5.14
N ASN A 139 11.70 20.92 5.42
CA ASN A 139 12.56 19.82 5.00
C ASN A 139 12.19 18.49 5.66
N ARG A 140 11.74 18.50 6.92
CA ARG A 140 11.23 17.30 7.62
C ARG A 140 9.98 16.78 6.92
N HIS A 141 9.02 17.65 6.62
CA HIS A 141 7.80 17.30 5.90
C HIS A 141 8.11 16.68 4.52
N ALA A 142 8.96 17.32 3.73
CA ALA A 142 9.36 16.80 2.43
C ALA A 142 10.11 15.46 2.54
N SER A 143 10.96 15.31 3.57
CA SER A 143 11.66 14.04 3.82
C SER A 143 10.72 12.92 4.24
N LEU A 144 9.68 13.24 5.02
CA LEU A 144 8.63 12.30 5.41
C LEU A 144 7.82 11.83 4.20
N LYS A 145 7.46 12.74 3.28
CA LYS A 145 6.79 12.37 2.03
C LYS A 145 7.57 11.31 1.25
N VAL A 146 8.88 11.49 1.11
CA VAL A 146 9.72 10.45 0.48
C VAL A 146 9.78 9.17 1.32
N ALA A 147 9.90 9.26 2.64
CA ALA A 147 9.97 8.09 3.50
C ALA A 147 8.70 7.22 3.43
N VAL A 148 7.53 7.86 3.33
CA VAL A 148 6.22 7.20 3.32
C VAL A 148 5.83 6.72 1.92
N HIS A 149 5.98 7.57 0.90
CA HIS A 149 5.49 7.30 -0.46
C HIS A 149 6.57 6.92 -1.47
N GLY A 150 7.85 7.14 -1.17
CA GLY A 150 8.96 6.82 -2.07
C GLY A 150 9.30 5.32 -2.10
N GLY A 151 9.76 4.84 -3.25
CA GLY A 151 10.30 3.50 -3.42
C GLY A 151 11.69 3.31 -2.78
N PRO A 152 12.23 2.08 -2.79
CA PRO A 152 13.53 1.76 -2.21
C PRO A 152 14.69 2.60 -2.77
N GLU A 153 14.61 2.98 -4.04
CA GLU A 153 15.61 3.79 -4.74
C GLU A 153 15.41 5.30 -4.56
N ASP A 154 14.25 5.72 -4.02
CA ASP A 154 13.92 7.14 -3.92
C ASP A 154 14.74 7.81 -2.80
N ARG A 155 15.47 8.84 -3.19
CA ARG A 155 16.33 9.62 -2.30
C ARG A 155 15.48 10.57 -1.48
N ARG A 156 15.71 10.66 -0.16
CA ARG A 156 15.02 11.61 0.75
C ARG A 156 15.43 13.06 0.47
N GLN A 157 14.95 13.61 -0.65
CA GLN A 157 15.23 14.97 -1.10
C GLN A 157 13.91 15.73 -1.36
N PRO A 158 13.84 17.03 -1.08
CA PRO A 158 12.61 17.80 -1.31
C PRO A 158 12.13 17.83 -2.77
N HIS A 159 13.04 17.78 -3.75
CA HIS A 159 12.64 17.70 -5.16
C HIS A 159 12.10 16.32 -5.54
N VAL A 160 12.59 15.25 -4.91
CA VAL A 160 12.06 13.89 -5.07
C VAL A 160 10.65 13.81 -4.48
N ALA A 161 10.38 14.52 -3.38
CA ALA A 161 9.02 14.63 -2.84
C ALA A 161 8.03 15.20 -3.88
N ARG A 162 8.42 16.21 -4.67
CA ARG A 162 7.58 16.76 -5.76
C ARG A 162 7.36 15.77 -6.90
N ILE A 163 8.37 14.97 -7.24
CA ILE A 163 8.25 13.91 -8.25
C ILE A 163 7.29 12.82 -7.77
N ILE A 164 7.39 12.43 -6.50
CA ILE A 164 6.49 11.44 -5.88
C ILE A 164 5.07 11.99 -5.81
N GLU A 165 4.88 13.25 -5.40
CA GLU A 165 3.56 13.91 -5.43
C GLU A 165 2.95 13.88 -6.82
N ALA A 166 3.71 14.23 -7.86
CA ALA A 166 3.24 14.17 -9.23
C ALA A 166 2.88 12.74 -9.67
N ARG A 167 3.63 11.73 -9.23
CA ARG A 167 3.33 10.32 -9.49
C ARG A 167 2.04 9.88 -8.80
N VAL A 168 1.89 10.18 -7.51
CA VAL A 168 0.69 9.86 -6.73
C VAL A 168 -0.55 10.52 -7.34
N VAL A 169 -0.44 11.78 -7.76
CA VAL A 169 -1.54 12.48 -8.46
C VAL A 169 -1.85 11.82 -9.80
N LYS A 170 -0.84 11.43 -10.58
CA LYS A 170 -1.02 10.73 -11.85
C LYS A 170 -1.70 9.38 -11.67
N GLU A 171 -1.24 8.58 -10.71
CA GLU A 171 -1.82 7.27 -10.39
C GLU A 171 -3.27 7.39 -9.91
N GLU A 172 -3.58 8.40 -9.09
CA GLU A 172 -4.95 8.71 -8.65
C GLU A 172 -5.83 9.13 -9.83
N LEU A 173 -5.33 9.95 -10.75
CA LEU A 173 -6.04 10.33 -11.96
C LEU A 173 -6.29 9.12 -12.87
N GLU A 174 -5.27 8.29 -13.11
CA GLU A 174 -5.38 7.05 -13.89
C GLU A 174 -6.33 6.04 -13.22
N ARG A 175 -6.35 5.97 -11.89
CA ARG A 175 -7.33 5.14 -11.16
C ARG A 175 -8.76 5.66 -11.39
N ARG A 176 -8.98 6.97 -11.21
CA ARG A 176 -10.30 7.58 -11.45
C ARG A 176 -10.75 7.47 -12.90
N GLU A 177 -9.83 7.55 -13.86
CA GLU A 177 -10.15 7.37 -15.27
C GLU A 177 -10.57 5.92 -15.56
N ARG A 178 -9.88 4.94 -14.97
CA ARG A 178 -10.29 3.53 -15.04
C ARG A 178 -11.66 3.29 -14.41
N GLU A 179 -11.87 3.79 -13.18
CA GLU A 179 -13.17 3.71 -12.48
C GLU A 179 -14.29 4.32 -13.33
N ARG A 180 -14.08 5.51 -13.93
CA ARG A 180 -15.07 6.14 -14.82
C ARG A 180 -15.32 5.34 -16.10
N ALA A 181 -14.27 4.77 -16.70
CA ALA A 181 -14.41 3.96 -17.90
C ALA A 181 -15.17 2.66 -17.62
N GLU A 182 -14.95 2.05 -16.46
CA GLU A 182 -15.69 0.88 -15.97
C GLU A 182 -17.16 1.24 -15.68
N ASP A 183 -17.42 2.34 -14.99
CA ASP A 183 -18.77 2.84 -14.74
C ASP A 183 -19.53 3.15 -16.03
N ALA A 184 -18.86 3.72 -17.05
CA ALA A 184 -19.47 4.00 -18.34
C ALA A 184 -19.82 2.72 -19.12
N ARG A 185 -19.07 1.63 -18.92
CA ARG A 185 -19.31 0.33 -19.57
C ARG A 185 -20.37 -0.51 -18.85
N TYR A 186 -20.59 -0.25 -17.56
CA TYR A 186 -21.47 -1.06 -16.74
C TYR A 186 -22.88 -1.28 -17.31
N PRO A 187 -23.61 -0.26 -17.82
CA PRO A 187 -24.95 -0.48 -18.36
C PRO A 187 -24.99 -1.48 -19.53
N ALA A 188 -23.96 -1.46 -20.40
CA ALA A 188 -23.87 -2.41 -21.50
C ALA A 188 -23.53 -3.83 -21.00
N MET A 189 -22.65 -3.93 -19.99
CA MET A 189 -22.31 -5.20 -19.36
C MET A 189 -23.49 -5.83 -18.61
N ASP A 190 -24.28 -5.03 -17.88
CA ASP A 190 -25.51 -5.49 -17.21
C ASP A 190 -26.54 -5.98 -18.22
N ALA A 191 -26.78 -5.23 -19.29
CA ALA A 191 -27.69 -5.64 -20.36
C ALA A 191 -27.23 -6.95 -21.03
N ALA A 192 -25.94 -7.11 -21.28
CA ALA A 192 -25.38 -8.34 -21.84
C ALA A 192 -25.52 -9.54 -20.88
N ALA A 193 -25.21 -9.35 -19.60
CA ALA A 193 -25.36 -10.39 -18.58
C ALA A 193 -26.81 -10.89 -18.47
N ARG A 194 -27.78 -9.97 -18.43
CA ARG A 194 -29.21 -10.31 -18.39
C ARG A 194 -29.67 -11.03 -19.66
N ALA A 195 -29.21 -10.60 -20.83
CA ALA A 195 -29.51 -11.26 -22.09
C ALA A 195 -28.94 -12.69 -22.15
N LEU A 196 -27.69 -12.87 -21.70
CA LEU A 196 -27.08 -14.20 -21.60
C LEU A 196 -27.89 -15.13 -20.68
N LEU A 197 -28.23 -14.66 -19.48
CA LEU A 197 -29.02 -15.46 -18.53
C LEU A 197 -30.38 -15.85 -19.08
N ALA A 198 -31.08 -14.93 -19.76
CA ALA A 198 -32.38 -15.22 -20.36
C ALA A 198 -32.26 -16.34 -21.42
N HIS A 199 -31.33 -16.21 -22.37
CA HIS A 199 -31.14 -17.22 -23.42
C HIS A 199 -30.57 -18.55 -22.87
N PHE A 200 -29.76 -18.51 -21.82
CA PHE A 200 -29.27 -19.71 -21.14
C PHE A 200 -30.42 -20.48 -20.46
N GLN A 201 -31.31 -19.78 -19.74
CA GLN A 201 -32.46 -20.37 -19.07
C GLN A 201 -33.47 -20.97 -20.05
N ASP A 202 -33.61 -20.38 -21.24
CA ASP A 202 -34.44 -20.90 -22.32
C ASP A 202 -33.79 -22.11 -23.05
N GLY A 203 -32.56 -22.48 -22.68
CA GLY A 203 -31.79 -23.57 -23.31
C GLY A 203 -31.27 -23.22 -24.70
N GLU A 204 -31.20 -21.93 -25.04
CA GLU A 204 -30.72 -21.46 -26.33
C GLU A 204 -29.20 -21.28 -26.38
N ILE A 205 -28.55 -21.12 -25.23
CA ILE A 205 -27.10 -21.11 -25.08
C ILE A 205 -26.63 -22.46 -24.55
N LEU A 206 -25.56 -22.98 -25.16
CA LEU A 206 -25.01 -24.27 -24.83
C LEU A 206 -24.19 -24.20 -23.52
N GLY A 207 -24.69 -24.82 -22.45
CA GLY A 207 -23.95 -25.05 -21.21
C GLY A 207 -23.33 -26.45 -21.13
N ASP A 208 -22.25 -26.58 -20.36
CA ASP A 208 -21.76 -27.91 -19.95
C ASP A 208 -22.74 -28.47 -18.89
N PRO A 209 -23.39 -29.63 -19.14
CA PRO A 209 -24.31 -30.23 -18.17
C PRO A 209 -23.63 -30.70 -16.88
N ASP A 210 -22.29 -30.84 -16.89
CA ASP A 210 -21.50 -31.26 -15.73
C ASP A 210 -20.88 -30.07 -14.96
N ASP A 211 -20.98 -28.83 -15.49
CA ASP A 211 -20.40 -27.62 -14.89
C ASP A 211 -21.19 -26.34 -15.25
N ASP A 212 -22.09 -25.92 -14.36
CA ASP A 212 -22.89 -24.70 -14.44
C ASP A 212 -22.35 -23.57 -13.55
N PHE A 213 -21.18 -23.73 -12.95
CA PHE A 213 -20.62 -22.81 -11.95
C PHE A 213 -20.68 -21.34 -12.38
N TRP A 214 -20.24 -21.03 -13.61
CA TRP A 214 -20.21 -19.65 -14.10
C TRP A 214 -21.61 -19.06 -14.33
N TRP A 215 -22.58 -19.91 -14.67
CA TRP A 215 -23.96 -19.49 -14.90
C TRP A 215 -24.70 -19.24 -13.59
N ASP A 216 -24.50 -20.10 -12.61
CA ASP A 216 -25.01 -19.93 -11.24
C ASP A 216 -24.43 -18.67 -10.61
N GLU A 217 -23.10 -18.52 -10.65
CA GLU A 217 -22.45 -17.32 -10.14
C GLU A 217 -22.92 -16.06 -10.87
N LEU A 218 -23.12 -16.10 -12.20
CA LEU A 218 -23.65 -14.97 -12.96
C LEU A 218 -25.09 -14.62 -12.58
N ALA A 219 -25.93 -15.63 -12.31
CA ALA A 219 -27.31 -15.43 -11.87
C ALA A 219 -27.39 -14.78 -10.49
N ASP A 220 -26.56 -15.24 -9.54
CA ASP A 220 -26.54 -14.73 -8.17
C ASP A 220 -26.15 -13.24 -8.10
N VAL A 221 -25.26 -12.83 -8.99
CA VAL A 221 -24.61 -11.52 -8.94
C VAL A 221 -25.23 -10.47 -9.87
N VAL A 222 -26.11 -10.82 -10.80
CA VAL A 222 -26.63 -9.85 -11.79
C VAL A 222 -27.56 -8.82 -11.14
N ASP A 223 -28.22 -9.17 -10.04
CA ASP A 223 -29.26 -8.34 -9.41
C ASP A 223 -28.81 -7.57 -8.14
N ASP A 224 -27.67 -7.92 -7.52
CA ASP A 224 -27.23 -7.30 -6.26
C ASP A 224 -25.92 -6.52 -6.38
N ARG A 225 -25.85 -5.56 -7.31
CA ARG A 225 -24.65 -4.70 -7.48
C ARG A 225 -24.92 -3.24 -7.15
N ARG A 226 -24.30 -2.78 -6.07
CA ARG A 226 -24.43 -1.45 -5.49
C ARG A 226 -23.12 -0.68 -5.52
N ASP A 227 -21.97 -1.35 -5.52
CA ASP A 227 -20.66 -0.69 -5.52
C ASP A 227 -19.75 -1.05 -6.72
N ALA A 228 -18.67 -0.28 -6.89
CA ALA A 228 -17.75 -0.44 -8.02
C ALA A 228 -16.98 -1.77 -8.02
N SER A 229 -16.69 -2.33 -6.83
CA SER A 229 -15.99 -3.62 -6.71
C SER A 229 -16.92 -4.75 -7.14
N GLU A 230 -18.18 -4.67 -6.73
CA GLU A 230 -19.23 -5.54 -7.24
C GLU A 230 -19.30 -5.38 -8.76
N ARG A 231 -19.47 -4.19 -9.34
CA ARG A 231 -19.54 -4.04 -10.81
C ARG A 231 -18.35 -4.64 -11.57
N ALA A 232 -17.13 -4.49 -11.06
CA ALA A 232 -15.92 -5.07 -11.66
C ALA A 232 -15.97 -6.61 -11.74
N ASN A 233 -16.58 -7.26 -10.75
CA ASN A 233 -16.75 -8.71 -10.76
C ASN A 233 -17.69 -9.19 -11.88
N LEU A 234 -18.58 -8.34 -12.43
CA LEU A 234 -19.54 -8.75 -13.47
C LEU A 234 -18.83 -9.15 -14.74
N VAL A 235 -17.77 -8.42 -15.07
CA VAL A 235 -16.90 -8.73 -16.20
C VAL A 235 -16.28 -10.12 -16.05
N VAL A 236 -15.92 -10.51 -14.83
CA VAL A 236 -15.31 -11.83 -14.55
C VAL A 236 -16.32 -12.94 -14.84
N TYR A 237 -17.55 -12.82 -14.32
CA TYR A 237 -18.57 -13.85 -14.49
C TYR A 237 -19.09 -13.93 -15.93
N VAL A 238 -19.34 -12.79 -16.58
CA VAL A 238 -19.70 -12.76 -18.00
C VAL A 238 -18.58 -13.37 -18.85
N ARG A 239 -17.31 -13.09 -18.55
CA ARG A 239 -16.17 -13.70 -19.24
C ARG A 239 -16.12 -15.21 -19.02
N GLY A 240 -16.34 -15.66 -17.77
CA GLY A 240 -16.38 -17.08 -17.42
C GLY A 240 -17.45 -17.81 -18.21
N ALA A 241 -18.70 -17.33 -18.16
CA ALA A 241 -19.83 -17.91 -18.89
C ALA A 241 -19.60 -17.96 -20.41
N VAL A 242 -19.09 -16.88 -21.00
CA VAL A 242 -18.73 -16.82 -22.44
C VAL A 242 -17.62 -17.83 -22.76
N HIS A 243 -16.55 -17.86 -21.96
CA HIS A 243 -15.44 -18.79 -22.17
C HIS A 243 -15.91 -20.24 -22.12
N GLU A 244 -16.68 -20.59 -21.08
CA GLU A 244 -17.14 -21.96 -20.85
C GLU A 244 -18.05 -22.43 -21.99
N THR A 245 -19.00 -21.58 -22.40
CA THR A 245 -19.86 -21.83 -23.56
C THR A 245 -19.04 -22.17 -24.81
N TYR A 246 -18.07 -21.33 -25.16
CA TYR A 246 -17.23 -21.57 -26.33
C TYR A 246 -16.29 -22.76 -26.16
N ALA A 247 -15.79 -23.03 -24.96
CA ALA A 247 -14.94 -24.17 -24.67
C ALA A 247 -15.70 -25.49 -24.79
N TYR A 248 -16.91 -25.55 -24.24
CA TYR A 248 -17.80 -26.70 -24.35
C TYR A 248 -18.24 -26.94 -25.79
N ALA A 249 -18.69 -25.90 -26.51
CA ALA A 249 -19.03 -25.97 -27.93
C ALA A 249 -17.89 -26.55 -28.79
N ARG A 250 -16.65 -26.10 -28.56
CA ARG A 250 -15.46 -26.65 -29.24
C ARG A 250 -15.21 -28.13 -28.92
N ARG A 251 -15.43 -28.54 -27.67
CA ARG A 251 -15.21 -29.93 -27.20
C ARG A 251 -16.25 -30.89 -27.77
N THR A 252 -17.50 -30.46 -27.90
CA THR A 252 -18.61 -31.30 -28.40
C THR A 252 -18.83 -31.20 -29.91
N GLY A 253 -18.22 -30.20 -30.56
CA GLY A 253 -18.43 -29.93 -31.99
C GLY A 253 -19.81 -29.38 -32.31
N GLN A 254 -20.48 -28.78 -31.33
CA GLN A 254 -21.78 -28.13 -31.47
C GLN A 254 -21.63 -26.62 -31.60
N ASP A 255 -22.66 -25.98 -32.13
CA ASP A 255 -22.73 -24.52 -32.12
C ASP A 255 -23.00 -24.01 -30.69
N PRO A 256 -22.40 -22.89 -30.27
CA PRO A 256 -22.52 -22.36 -28.90
C PRO A 256 -23.93 -21.82 -28.58
N ALA A 257 -24.76 -21.59 -29.59
CA ALA A 257 -26.14 -21.17 -29.44
C ALA A 257 -27.02 -21.78 -30.54
N THR A 258 -28.29 -22.03 -30.22
CA THR A 258 -29.27 -22.64 -31.13
C THR A 258 -30.12 -21.61 -31.86
N SER A 259 -30.14 -20.35 -31.38
CA SER A 259 -30.87 -19.23 -31.98
C SER A 259 -29.93 -18.11 -32.42
N ALA A 260 -30.31 -17.38 -33.47
CA ALA A 260 -29.53 -16.23 -33.95
C ALA A 260 -29.45 -15.10 -32.90
N GLN A 261 -30.47 -14.98 -32.04
CA GLN A 261 -30.55 -13.98 -30.98
C GLN A 261 -29.59 -14.33 -29.82
N ALA A 262 -29.57 -15.60 -29.40
CA ALA A 262 -28.62 -16.11 -28.41
C ALA A 262 -27.17 -15.98 -28.89
N ASN A 263 -26.91 -16.28 -30.17
CA ASN A 263 -25.58 -16.06 -30.75
C ASN A 263 -25.17 -14.58 -30.74
N ALA A 264 -26.09 -13.67 -31.09
CA ALA A 264 -25.83 -12.23 -31.03
C ALA A 264 -25.57 -11.74 -29.59
N ALA A 265 -26.25 -12.29 -28.58
CA ALA A 265 -26.01 -11.99 -27.18
C ALA A 265 -24.61 -12.46 -26.72
N LEU A 266 -24.20 -13.67 -27.11
CA LEU A 266 -22.85 -14.19 -26.86
C LEU A 266 -21.76 -13.34 -27.51
N GLU A 267 -21.93 -12.97 -28.77
CA GLU A 267 -20.98 -12.11 -29.48
C GLU A 267 -20.86 -10.72 -28.83
N ALA A 268 -21.99 -10.12 -28.44
CA ALA A 268 -22.01 -8.84 -27.75
C ALA A 268 -21.30 -8.91 -26.39
N ALA A 269 -21.55 -9.96 -25.61
CA ALA A 269 -20.88 -10.19 -24.34
C ALA A 269 -19.37 -10.43 -24.52
N ALA A 270 -18.97 -11.24 -25.51
CA ALA A 270 -17.58 -11.50 -25.86
C ALA A 270 -16.83 -10.21 -26.20
N ALA A 271 -17.43 -9.34 -27.01
CA ALA A 271 -16.84 -8.05 -27.39
C ALA A 271 -16.64 -7.10 -26.19
N LEU A 272 -17.50 -7.19 -25.17
CA LEU A 272 -17.40 -6.36 -23.97
C LEU A 272 -16.33 -6.86 -22.98
N VAL A 273 -16.13 -8.17 -22.88
CA VAL A 273 -15.15 -8.76 -21.94
C VAL A 273 -13.76 -8.93 -22.54
N ASP A 274 -13.63 -8.88 -23.87
CA ASP A 274 -12.37 -8.93 -24.59
C ASP A 274 -12.31 -7.91 -25.76
N PRO A 275 -12.21 -6.60 -25.46
CA PRO A 275 -12.23 -5.55 -26.47
C PRO A 275 -10.99 -5.53 -27.40
N GLY A 276 -10.02 -6.43 -27.19
CA GLY A 276 -8.80 -6.57 -28.01
C GLY A 276 -8.82 -7.74 -29.00
N GLY A 277 -9.80 -8.65 -28.90
CA GLY A 277 -9.86 -9.88 -29.70
C GLY A 277 -10.61 -9.77 -31.04
N ALA A 278 -11.22 -8.62 -31.33
CA ALA A 278 -11.90 -8.38 -32.61
C ALA A 278 -10.89 -8.04 -33.73
N GLY A 279 -10.04 -9.00 -34.10
CA GLY A 279 -9.15 -8.86 -35.24
C GLY A 279 -8.03 -9.90 -35.33
N GLY A 280 -8.34 -11.06 -35.93
CA GLY A 280 -7.39 -11.85 -36.72
C GLY A 280 -6.66 -12.97 -36.00
#